data_AF-A0AAU5TL73-F1
#
_entry.id   AF-A0AAU5TL73-F1
#
_cell.length_a   1.000
_cell.length_b   1.000
_cell.length_c   1.000
_cell.angle_alpha   90.00
_cell.angle_beta   90.00
_cell.angle_gamma   90.00
#
_symmetry.space_group_name_H-M   'P 1'
#
loop_
_entity.id
_entity.type
_entity.pdbx_description
1 polymer ?
#
loop_
_entity_poly.entity_id
_entity_poly.type
_entity_poly.pdbx_seq_one_letter_code
_entity_poly.pdbx_strand_id
1 'polypeptide(L)'
;MAPTGEFVLPIGPMPLPDATSDETNNDTLKLFTARARAARPSFELCDDNRAEVLALCRRLEGIPPGHRAGRGTPARHAAGTDP
;
A
#
# COMPACT_ATOMS: atom_id res chain seq x y z
N MET A 1 16.54 23.49 -4.88
CA MET A 1 16.51 23.71 -3.42
C MET A 1 15.93 22.45 -2.78
N ALA A 2 16.78 21.54 -2.30
CA ALA A 2 16.32 20.32 -1.65
C ALA A 2 15.79 20.66 -0.25
N PRO A 3 14.69 20.05 0.21
CA PRO A 3 14.17 20.36 1.54
C PRO A 3 15.06 19.71 2.61
N THR A 4 15.53 20.53 3.55
CA THR A 4 16.34 20.11 4.70
C THR A 4 15.39 19.73 5.84
N GLY A 5 15.03 18.43 5.95
CA GLY A 5 14.18 17.91 7.02
C GLY A 5 13.52 16.58 6.68
N GLU A 6 13.09 15.81 7.68
CA GLU A 6 12.27 14.60 7.51
C GLU A 6 10.81 14.99 7.22
N PHE A 7 10.24 14.46 6.14
CA PHE A 7 8.84 14.70 5.75
C PHE A 7 8.04 13.40 5.87
N VAL A 8 6.93 13.44 6.59
CA VAL A 8 5.97 12.33 6.64
C VAL A 8 5.01 12.47 5.46
N LEU A 9 5.09 11.52 4.53
CA LEU A 9 4.16 11.39 3.42
C LEU A 9 3.06 10.39 3.81
N PRO A 10 1.79 10.84 3.98
CA PRO A 10 0.69 9.93 4.25
C PRO A 10 0.42 9.12 2.98
N ILE A 11 0.76 7.83 3.01
CA ILE A 11 0.34 6.87 2.00
C ILE A 11 -1.03 6.32 2.38
N GLY A 12 -1.98 6.38 1.43
CA GLY A 12 -3.29 5.76 1.59
C GLY A 12 -3.17 4.24 1.70
N PRO A 13 -4.16 3.57 2.29
CA PRO A 13 -4.20 2.12 2.33
C PRO A 13 -4.15 1.55 0.91
N MET A 14 -3.41 0.46 0.72
CA MET A 14 -3.32 -0.20 -0.57
C MET A 14 -4.70 -0.83 -0.92
N PRO A 15 -5.17 -0.73 -2.17
CA PRO A 15 -6.48 -1.27 -2.55
C PRO A 15 -6.48 -2.79 -2.42
N LEU A 16 -7.35 -3.32 -1.55
CA LEU A 16 -7.50 -4.76 -1.37
C LEU A 16 -8.02 -5.40 -2.67
N PRO A 17 -7.43 -6.53 -3.08
CA PRO A 17 -7.92 -7.24 -4.24
C PRO A 17 -9.26 -7.94 -3.94
N ASP A 18 -10.17 -7.84 -4.91
CA ASP A 18 -11.44 -8.55 -4.96
C ASP A 18 -11.32 -9.84 -5.80
N ALA A 19 -12.39 -10.63 -5.86
CA ALA A 19 -12.37 -11.90 -6.59
C ALA A 19 -12.11 -11.74 -8.10
N THR A 20 -12.38 -10.55 -8.64
CA THR A 20 -12.19 -10.18 -10.05
C THR A 20 -10.89 -9.43 -10.30
N SER A 21 -10.09 -9.19 -9.26
CA SER A 21 -8.85 -8.43 -9.35
C SER A 21 -7.76 -9.30 -9.93
N ASP A 22 -7.10 -8.78 -10.96
CA ASP A 22 -5.92 -9.37 -11.56
C ASP A 22 -4.67 -8.55 -11.25
N GLU A 23 -3.51 -9.16 -11.47
CA GLU A 23 -2.20 -8.51 -11.50
C GLU A 23 -2.19 -7.24 -12.36
N THR A 24 -3.01 -7.11 -13.41
CA THR A 24 -2.98 -5.90 -14.24
C THR A 24 -3.77 -4.74 -13.61
N ASN A 25 -4.82 -5.07 -12.85
CA ASN A 25 -5.79 -4.13 -12.30
C ASN A 25 -5.45 -3.72 -10.86
N ASN A 26 -4.80 -4.58 -10.08
CA ASN A 26 -4.61 -4.38 -8.65
C ASN A 26 -3.12 -4.38 -8.24
N ASP A 27 -2.67 -3.28 -7.63
CA ASP A 27 -1.27 -3.10 -7.26
C ASP A 27 -0.83 -3.99 -6.09
N THR A 28 -1.75 -4.43 -5.22
CA THR A 28 -1.47 -5.41 -4.16
C THR A 28 -1.07 -6.76 -4.75
N LEU A 29 -1.79 -7.20 -5.78
CA LEU A 29 -1.48 -8.43 -6.51
C LEU A 29 -0.14 -8.31 -7.24
N LYS A 30 0.08 -7.20 -7.97
CA LYS A 30 1.39 -6.89 -8.61
C LYS A 30 2.55 -7.04 -7.65
N LEU A 31 2.44 -6.40 -6.49
CA LEU A 31 3.51 -6.41 -5.48
C LEU A 31 3.69 -7.80 -4.90
N PHE A 32 2.58 -8.50 -4.62
CA PHE A 32 2.60 -9.87 -4.13
C PHE A 32 3.32 -10.80 -5.12
N THR A 33 2.92 -10.82 -6.39
CA THR A 33 3.52 -11.68 -7.40
C THR A 33 4.96 -11.31 -7.69
N ALA A 34 5.31 -10.01 -7.72
CA ALA A 34 6.71 -9.59 -7.82
C ALA A 34 7.56 -10.15 -6.66
N ARG A 35 7.06 -10.08 -5.43
CA ARG A 35 7.74 -10.60 -4.24
C ARG A 35 7.77 -12.12 -4.19
N ALA A 36 6.68 -12.78 -4.59
CA ALA A 36 6.57 -14.22 -4.67
C ALA A 36 7.53 -14.78 -5.73
N ARG A 37 7.64 -14.13 -6.89
CA ARG A 37 8.62 -14.48 -7.94
C ARG A 37 10.06 -14.28 -7.50
N ALA A 38 10.34 -13.23 -6.71
CA ALA A 38 11.67 -13.04 -6.12
C ALA A 38 12.07 -14.18 -5.17
N ALA A 39 11.11 -14.78 -4.46
CA ALA A 39 11.36 -15.93 -3.58
C ALA A 39 11.28 -17.29 -4.31
N ARG A 40 10.36 -17.42 -5.28
CA ARG A 40 10.06 -18.61 -6.08
C ARG A 40 9.76 -18.19 -7.53
N PRO A 41 10.75 -18.27 -8.44
CA PRO A 41 10.59 -17.79 -9.82
C PRO A 41 9.47 -18.46 -10.62
N SER A 42 9.07 -19.69 -10.23
CA SER A 42 7.96 -20.43 -10.85
C SER A 42 6.58 -20.04 -10.32
N PHE A 43 6.48 -19.00 -9.49
CA PHE A 43 5.19 -18.52 -8.99
C PHE A 43 4.41 -17.78 -10.09
N GLU A 44 3.20 -18.26 -10.35
CA GLU A 44 2.24 -17.67 -11.27
C GLU A 44 0.88 -17.56 -10.57
N LEU A 45 0.24 -16.40 -10.66
CA LEU A 45 -1.12 -16.21 -10.17
C LEU A 45 -2.09 -16.87 -11.17
N CYS A 46 -2.84 -17.86 -10.72
CA CYS A 46 -3.86 -18.55 -11.50
C CYS A 46 -5.15 -18.68 -10.68
N ASP A 47 -6.25 -19.05 -11.33
CA ASP A 47 -7.54 -19.14 -10.64
C ASP A 47 -7.57 -20.17 -9.50
N ASP A 48 -6.74 -21.22 -9.57
CA ASP A 48 -6.61 -22.22 -8.51
C ASP A 48 -5.99 -21.65 -7.22
N ASN A 49 -5.08 -20.69 -7.33
CA ASN A 49 -4.39 -20.11 -6.17
C ASN A 49 -4.88 -18.71 -5.79
N ARG A 50 -5.70 -18.08 -6.64
CA ARG A 50 -6.25 -16.73 -6.44
C ARG A 50 -6.94 -16.60 -5.10
N ALA A 51 -7.82 -17.54 -4.73
CA ALA A 51 -8.55 -17.50 -3.47
C ALA A 51 -7.62 -17.49 -2.24
N GLU A 52 -6.54 -18.27 -2.27
CA GLU A 52 -5.55 -18.32 -1.21
C GLU A 52 -4.71 -17.04 -1.13
N VAL A 53 -4.30 -16.50 -2.28
CA VAL A 53 -3.55 -15.23 -2.37
C VAL A 53 -4.39 -14.07 -1.83
N LEU A 54 -5.66 -13.98 -2.21
CA LEU A 54 -6.59 -12.96 -1.68
C LEU A 54 -6.72 -13.05 -0.15
N ALA A 55 -6.85 -14.28 0.39
CA ALA A 55 -6.92 -14.50 1.82
C ALA A 55 -5.60 -14.08 2.53
N LEU A 56 -4.45 -14.33 1.88
CA LEU A 56 -3.15 -13.94 2.40
C LEU A 56 -2.97 -12.40 2.40
N CYS A 57 -3.31 -11.72 1.31
CA CYS A 57 -3.29 -10.25 1.23
C CYS A 57 -4.15 -9.62 2.33
N ARG A 58 -5.37 -10.13 2.54
CA ARG A 58 -6.25 -9.67 3.64
C ARG A 58 -5.66 -9.89 5.03
N ARG A 59 -4.88 -10.96 5.22
CA ARG A 59 -4.23 -11.28 6.50
C ARG A 59 -2.98 -10.43 6.75
N LEU A 60 -2.23 -10.08 5.71
CA LEU A 60 -1.03 -9.25 5.79
C LEU A 60 -1.34 -7.77 6.06
N GLU A 61 -2.48 -7.29 5.57
CA GLU A 61 -3.03 -5.95 5.85
C GLU A 61 -3.53 -5.79 7.31
N GLY A 62 -3.38 -6.84 8.13
CA GLY A 62 -3.70 -6.88 9.55
C GLY A 62 -2.74 -6.16 10.49
N ILE A 63 -1.86 -5.27 9.99
CA ILE A 63 -1.15 -4.30 10.85
C ILE A 63 -1.88 -2.96 10.71
N PRO A 64 -2.89 -2.66 11.55
CA PRO A 64 -3.39 -1.31 11.65
C PRO A 64 -2.21 -0.39 12.02
N PRO A 65 -2.02 0.78 11.39
CA PRO A 65 -1.00 1.76 11.77
C PRO A 65 -1.41 2.48 13.07
N GLY A 66 -1.76 1.72 14.10
CA GLY A 66 -2.20 2.16 15.41
C GLY A 66 -1.13 2.07 16.49
N HIS A 67 0.14 1.86 16.12
CA HIS A 67 1.23 1.98 17.09
C HIS A 67 1.86 3.38 17.01
N ARG A 68 1.63 4.15 18.08
CA ARG A 68 2.14 5.48 18.39
C ARG A 68 1.73 6.60 17.42
N ALA A 69 0.50 7.08 17.61
CA ALA A 69 0.12 8.44 17.26
C ALA A 69 1.05 9.43 18.00
N GLY A 70 2.14 9.83 17.35
CA GLY A 70 2.92 11.00 17.73
C GLY A 70 2.07 12.24 17.47
N ARG A 71 1.75 12.96 18.55
CA ARG A 71 1.11 14.27 18.57
C ARG A 71 1.64 15.18 17.44
N GLY A 72 0.87 15.33 16.37
CA GLY A 72 1.14 16.26 15.26
C GLY A 72 -0.02 17.22 15.10
N THR A 73 0.15 18.44 15.63
CA THR A 73 -0.74 19.60 15.48
C THR A 73 -1.03 19.89 14.00
N PRO A 74 -2.28 20.21 13.60
CA PRO A 74 -2.57 20.68 12.25
C PRO A 74 -1.99 22.08 12.03
N ALA A 75 -1.12 22.21 11.02
CA ALA A 75 -0.63 23.49 10.55
C ALA A 75 -1.74 24.24 9.82
N ARG A 76 -2.10 25.40 10.37
CA ARG A 76 -2.86 26.49 9.73
C ARG A 76 -2.43 26.72 8.28
N HIS A 77 -3.36 26.62 7.34
CA HIS A 77 -3.19 27.17 6.01
C HIS A 77 -3.25 28.70 6.10
N ALA A 78 -2.09 29.35 6.00
CA ALA A 78 -2.03 30.77 5.64
C ALA A 78 -2.15 30.85 4.11
N ALA A 79 -3.36 31.11 3.63
CA ALA A 79 -3.57 31.59 2.27
C ALA A 79 -3.20 33.08 2.26
N GLY A 80 -1.96 33.39 1.90
CA GLY A 80 -1.58 34.69 1.37
C GLY A 80 -1.63 34.60 -0.14
N THR A 81 -2.59 35.30 -0.75
CA THR A 81 -2.54 35.67 -2.16
C THR A 81 -2.65 37.19 -2.22
N ASP A 82 -1.51 37.81 -2.52
CA ASP A 82 -1.32 39.15 -3.06
C ASP A 82 -0.16 38.96 -4.07
N PRO A 83 -0.07 39.69 -5.21
CA PRO A 83 -0.55 41.05 -5.49
C PRO A 83 -1.85 41.18 -6.28
#